data_AF-A0A3D3G336-F1
#
_entry.id   AF-A0A3D3G336-F1
#
_cell.length_a   1.000
_cell.length_b   1.000
_cell.length_c   1.000
_cell.angle_alpha   90.00
_cell.angle_beta   90.00
_cell.angle_gamma   90.00
#
_symmetry.space_group_name_H-M   'P 1'
#
loop_
_entity.id
_entity.type
_entity.pdbx_description
1 polymer ?
#
loop_
_entity_poly.entity_id
_entity_poly.type
_entity_poly.pdbx_seq_one_letter_code
_entity_poly.pdbx_strand_id
1 'polypeptide(L)'
;MWLIVIIIVVVIGAIFLARKASMPVENKTQEFLKTQQNRSKDDVSGRSLPPPFPMGSTRRKDVNKLAPKRIFRLDYDCAHDFDSYPFEIVGESHYQSNISRFAVKREGKGCFTEVEARIVRELNNSHDKNACRVDINGLTVGYFPRNNAESWVKLLGRLNMPNNSEVYVKAVIVGGGSKDHSFGVRLDIPSRVANSAKYIKEA
;
A
#
# COMPACT_ATOMS: atom_id res chain seq x y z
N MET A 1 -48.64 -8.52 -4.77
CA MET A 1 -47.79 -8.62 -3.56
C MET A 1 -47.19 -10.00 -3.31
N TRP A 2 -47.88 -11.12 -3.56
CA TRP A 2 -47.33 -12.47 -3.30
C TRP A 2 -46.23 -12.94 -4.26
N LEU A 3 -46.22 -12.46 -5.51
CA LEU A 3 -45.24 -12.88 -6.53
C LEU A 3 -43.80 -12.45 -6.22
N ILE A 4 -43.62 -11.28 -5.59
CA ILE A 4 -42.30 -10.74 -5.23
C ILE A 4 -41.69 -11.53 -4.06
N VAL A 5 -42.53 -11.97 -3.12
CA VAL A 5 -42.08 -12.76 -1.96
C VAL A 5 -41.55 -14.13 -2.39
N ILE A 6 -42.20 -14.76 -3.38
CA ILE A 6 -41.75 -16.06 -3.94
C ILE A 6 -40.37 -15.92 -4.61
N ILE A 7 -40.15 -14.84 -5.37
CA ILE A 7 -38.86 -14.59 -6.04
C ILE A 7 -37.74 -14.42 -5.01
N ILE A 8 -37.98 -13.69 -3.92
CA ILE A 8 -36.98 -13.48 -2.86
C ILE A 8 -36.61 -14.79 -2.18
N VAL A 9 -37.58 -15.66 -1.89
CA VAL A 9 -37.32 -16.98 -1.27
C VAL A 9 -36.51 -17.89 -2.21
N VAL A 10 -36.80 -17.88 -3.51
CA VAL A 10 -36.05 -18.65 -4.51
C VAL A 10 -34.62 -18.15 -4.65
N VAL A 11 -34.40 -16.84 -4.66
CA VAL A 11 -33.05 -16.23 -4.74
C VAL A 11 -32.23 -16.53 -3.48
N ILE A 12 -32.83 -16.43 -2.29
CA ILE A 12 -32.16 -16.76 -1.03
C ILE A 12 -31.83 -18.27 -0.96
N GLY A 13 -32.76 -19.13 -1.41
CA GLY A 13 -32.53 -20.58 -1.50
C GLY A 13 -31.38 -20.95 -2.44
N ALA A 14 -31.30 -20.31 -3.60
CA ALA A 14 -30.22 -20.52 -4.57
C ALA A 14 -28.85 -20.07 -4.02
N ILE A 15 -28.79 -18.94 -3.31
CA ILE A 15 -27.57 -18.45 -2.66
C ILE A 15 -27.13 -19.39 -1.52
N PHE A 16 -28.08 -19.97 -0.78
CA PHE A 16 -27.77 -20.92 0.30
C PHE A 16 -27.25 -22.27 -0.20
N LEU A 17 -27.80 -22.77 -1.32
CA LEU A 17 -27.31 -23.98 -2.00
C LEU A 17 -25.89 -23.77 -2.58
N ALA A 18 -25.59 -22.60 -3.13
CA ALA A 18 -24.24 -22.28 -3.62
C ALA A 18 -23.19 -22.19 -2.51
N ARG A 19 -23.58 -21.79 -1.28
CA ARG A 19 -22.67 -21.76 -0.11
C ARG A 19 -22.35 -23.13 0.47
N LYS A 20 -23.24 -24.13 0.31
CA LYS A 20 -23.00 -25.49 0.83
C LYS A 20 -22.01 -26.31 -0.01
N ALA A 21 -21.74 -25.90 -1.25
CA ALA A 21 -20.91 -26.65 -2.20
C ALA A 21 -19.41 -26.29 -2.18
N SER A 22 -18.96 -25.40 -1.29
CA SER A 22 -17.58 -24.89 -1.28
C SER A 22 -16.80 -25.22 0.01
N MET A 23 -16.80 -26.49 0.41
CA MET A 23 -15.74 -27.06 1.26
C MET A 23 -15.42 -28.49 0.83
N PRO A 24 -14.22 -28.72 0.25
CA PRO A 24 -13.32 -29.70 0.85
C PRO A 24 -11.85 -29.31 0.63
N VAL A 25 -11.23 -28.59 1.59
CA VAL A 25 -9.78 -28.29 1.55
C VAL A 25 -9.16 -28.51 2.94
N GLU A 26 -9.43 -29.66 3.55
CA GLU A 26 -8.82 -30.00 4.86
C GLU A 26 -8.06 -31.34 4.85
N ASN A 27 -8.19 -32.15 3.79
CA ASN A 27 -7.58 -33.49 3.74
C ASN A 27 -6.27 -33.58 2.94
N LYS A 28 -5.93 -32.60 2.08
CA LYS A 28 -4.68 -32.64 1.28
C LYS A 28 -3.43 -32.21 2.03
N THR A 29 -3.59 -31.38 3.07
CA THR A 29 -2.46 -30.82 3.83
C THR A 29 -1.79 -31.85 4.72
N GLN A 30 -2.55 -32.84 5.22
CA GLN A 30 -2.00 -33.90 6.08
C GLN A 30 -1.24 -34.98 5.30
N GLU A 31 -1.61 -35.25 4.05
CA GLU A 31 -0.95 -36.27 3.21
C GLU A 31 0.44 -35.80 2.73
N PHE A 32 0.60 -34.50 2.47
CA PHE A 32 1.88 -33.91 2.10
C PHE A 32 2.90 -33.87 3.25
N LEU A 33 2.43 -33.67 4.49
CA LEU A 33 3.30 -33.66 5.68
C LEU A 33 3.81 -35.06 6.05
N LYS A 34 2.98 -36.11 5.91
CA LYS A 34 3.39 -37.51 6.13
C LYS A 34 4.38 -38.01 5.07
N THR A 35 4.26 -37.57 3.83
CA THR A 35 5.15 -38.00 2.74
C THR A 35 6.57 -37.43 2.87
N GLN A 36 6.74 -36.24 3.46
CA GLN A 36 8.08 -35.68 3.73
C GLN A 36 8.75 -36.26 4.99
N GLN A 37 7.97 -36.66 5.99
CA GLN A 37 8.51 -37.31 7.20
C GLN A 37 8.99 -38.75 6.97
N ASN A 38 8.40 -39.50 6.03
CA ASN A 38 8.89 -40.85 5.71
C ASN A 38 10.09 -40.86 4.76
N ARG A 39 10.28 -39.83 3.91
CA ARG A 39 11.48 -39.75 3.05
C ARG A 39 12.77 -39.40 3.78
N SER A 40 12.68 -38.89 5.01
CA SER A 40 13.85 -38.44 5.78
C SER A 40 14.45 -39.53 6.68
N LYS A 41 13.87 -40.73 6.75
CA LYS A 41 14.36 -41.83 7.61
C LYS A 41 15.14 -42.95 6.90
N ASP A 42 15.08 -43.04 5.58
CA ASP A 42 15.69 -44.17 4.85
C ASP A 42 17.00 -43.83 4.10
N ASP A 43 17.51 -42.61 4.19
CA ASP A 43 18.69 -42.16 3.41
C ASP A 43 19.93 -41.80 4.27
N VAL A 44 20.05 -42.42 5.47
CA VAL A 44 21.22 -42.29 6.35
C VAL A 44 21.99 -43.62 6.42
N SER A 45 22.45 -44.12 5.27
CA SER A 45 23.57 -45.07 5.25
C SER A 45 24.38 -44.93 3.97
N GLY A 46 25.54 -44.28 4.07
CA GLY A 46 26.60 -44.37 3.07
C GLY A 46 26.65 -43.23 2.06
N ARG A 47 27.29 -42.11 2.42
CA ARG A 47 28.07 -41.25 1.50
C ARG A 47 29.03 -40.38 2.32
N SER A 48 30.30 -40.47 1.98
CA SER A 48 31.41 -39.74 2.58
C SER A 48 31.22 -38.22 2.46
N LEU A 49 31.60 -37.50 3.52
CA LEU A 49 31.62 -36.04 3.55
C LEU A 49 32.61 -35.50 2.48
N PRO A 50 32.23 -34.50 1.66
CA PRO A 50 33.20 -33.80 0.82
C PRO A 50 34.16 -32.98 1.71
N PRO A 51 35.41 -32.73 1.25
CA PRO A 51 36.39 -31.98 2.03
C PRO A 51 35.91 -30.54 2.29
N PRO A 52 36.34 -29.92 3.41
CA PRO A 52 35.93 -28.57 3.75
C PRO A 52 36.46 -27.59 2.71
N PHE A 53 35.57 -26.75 2.18
CA PHE A 53 35.94 -25.66 1.28
C PHE A 53 36.94 -24.72 1.97
N PRO A 54 37.95 -24.21 1.25
CA PRO A 54 38.94 -23.32 1.82
C PRO A 54 38.27 -22.03 2.32
N MET A 55 38.55 -21.73 3.58
CA MET A 55 38.13 -20.54 4.32
C MET A 55 38.81 -19.30 3.72
N GLY A 56 38.26 -18.80 2.62
CA GLY A 56 38.59 -17.50 2.05
C GLY A 56 37.83 -16.41 2.79
N SER A 57 38.50 -15.72 3.72
CA SER A 57 37.99 -14.54 4.41
C SER A 57 37.91 -13.34 3.45
N THR A 58 37.00 -13.34 2.48
CA THR A 58 36.61 -12.12 1.77
C THR A 58 35.53 -11.43 2.58
N ARG A 59 36.00 -10.66 3.56
CA ARG A 59 35.43 -9.37 4.01
C ARG A 59 33.91 -9.26 3.87
N ARG A 60 33.17 -9.80 4.84
CA ARG A 60 31.84 -9.31 5.23
C ARG A 60 31.97 -7.90 5.83
N LYS A 61 32.21 -6.91 4.99
CA LYS A 61 31.97 -5.47 5.22
C LYS A 61 31.30 -5.06 3.91
N ASP A 62 29.98 -5.07 3.80
CA ASP A 62 29.19 -3.82 3.82
C ASP A 62 27.67 -4.15 3.81
N VAL A 63 27.13 -4.76 4.87
CA VAL A 63 25.69 -5.13 4.92
C VAL A 63 24.80 -4.03 5.53
N ASN A 64 25.36 -2.92 6.04
CA ASN A 64 24.51 -1.95 6.75
C ASN A 64 25.05 -0.51 6.76
N LYS A 65 25.27 0.06 5.58
CA LYS A 65 25.23 1.52 5.43
C LYS A 65 23.91 1.87 4.75
N LEU A 66 22.80 1.81 5.50
CA LEU A 66 21.55 2.41 5.05
C LEU A 66 21.90 3.86 4.68
N ALA A 67 21.68 4.24 3.42
CA ALA A 67 21.90 5.62 3.00
C ALA A 67 21.15 6.54 3.99
N PRO A 68 21.76 7.67 4.39
CA PRO A 68 21.14 8.56 5.35
C PRO A 68 19.75 8.93 4.84
N LYS A 69 18.77 8.82 5.73
CA LYS A 69 17.39 9.22 5.45
C LYS A 69 17.40 10.69 5.03
N ARG A 70 16.85 11.00 3.86
CA ARG A 70 16.75 12.37 3.34
C ARG A 70 15.29 12.81 3.36
N ILE A 71 15.09 14.08 3.68
CA ILE A 71 13.79 14.72 3.73
C ILE A 71 13.73 15.70 2.56
N PHE A 72 12.62 15.67 1.85
CA PHE A 72 12.35 16.55 0.74
C PHE A 72 11.01 17.22 0.92
N ARG A 73 10.85 18.38 0.28
CA ARG A 73 9.58 19.08 0.13
C ARG A 73 9.21 19.17 -1.33
N LEU A 74 7.93 19.03 -1.63
CA LEU A 74 7.36 19.24 -2.95
C LEU A 74 6.42 20.43 -2.87
N ASP A 75 6.83 21.52 -3.51
CA ASP A 75 6.04 22.75 -3.62
C ASP A 75 5.55 22.89 -5.06
N TYR A 76 4.29 22.53 -5.31
CA TYR A 76 3.69 22.58 -6.63
C TYR A 76 3.03 23.95 -6.87
N ASP A 77 3.21 24.51 -8.06
CA ASP A 77 2.64 25.80 -8.48
C ASP A 77 1.35 25.67 -9.29
N CYS A 78 0.82 24.45 -9.42
CA CYS A 78 -0.37 24.13 -10.22
C CYS A 78 -0.30 24.55 -11.70
N ALA A 79 0.90 24.81 -12.25
CA ALA A 79 1.02 25.39 -13.59
C ALA A 79 0.43 24.55 -14.74
N HIS A 80 0.21 23.25 -14.51
CA HIS A 80 -0.28 22.30 -15.54
C HIS A 80 -1.67 21.73 -15.24
N ASP A 81 -2.25 22.03 -14.09
CA ASP A 81 -3.53 21.49 -13.65
C ASP A 81 -4.49 22.64 -13.29
N PHE A 82 -5.78 22.44 -13.51
CA PHE A 82 -6.80 23.46 -13.21
C PHE A 82 -7.26 23.45 -11.74
N ASP A 83 -6.78 22.49 -10.94
CA ASP A 83 -7.17 22.27 -9.55
C ASP A 83 -5.95 22.42 -8.64
N SER A 84 -6.13 23.05 -7.48
CA SER A 84 -5.08 23.28 -6.48
C SER A 84 -4.62 22.00 -5.76
N TYR A 85 -5.39 20.92 -5.84
CA TYR A 85 -5.01 19.61 -5.30
C TYR A 85 -5.40 18.51 -6.29
N PRO A 86 -4.71 18.40 -7.45
CA PRO A 86 -5.22 17.63 -8.57
C PRO A 86 -5.03 16.12 -8.41
N PHE A 87 -4.17 15.68 -7.47
CA PHE A 87 -3.85 14.27 -7.30
C PHE A 87 -4.68 13.61 -6.21
N GLU A 88 -5.49 12.62 -6.56
CA GLU A 88 -6.27 11.81 -5.62
C GLU A 88 -5.52 10.55 -5.21
N ILE A 89 -5.57 10.21 -3.91
CA ILE A 89 -5.00 8.97 -3.39
C ILE A 89 -6.06 7.86 -3.40
N VAL A 90 -5.66 6.62 -3.12
CA VAL A 90 -6.58 5.47 -3.06
C VAL A 90 -6.44 4.70 -1.75
N GLY A 91 -7.44 3.86 -1.47
CA GLY A 91 -7.45 3.01 -0.27
C GLY A 91 -7.90 3.72 1.00
N GLU A 92 -8.38 4.97 0.89
CA GLU A 92 -8.82 5.83 2.00
C GLU A 92 -9.97 5.21 2.80
N SER A 93 -10.77 4.35 2.18
CA SER A 93 -11.86 3.62 2.84
C SER A 93 -11.38 2.78 4.03
N HIS A 94 -10.16 2.24 3.97
CA HIS A 94 -9.55 1.48 5.07
C HIS A 94 -9.01 2.37 6.20
N TYR A 95 -8.85 3.67 5.93
CA TYR A 95 -8.21 4.63 6.84
C TYR A 95 -9.12 5.78 7.25
N GLN A 96 -10.44 5.65 7.08
CA GLN A 96 -11.42 6.68 7.45
C GLN A 96 -11.29 7.13 8.91
N SER A 97 -11.02 6.20 9.84
CA SER A 97 -10.76 6.54 11.24
C SER A 97 -9.57 7.47 11.39
N ASN A 98 -8.46 7.21 10.68
CA ASN A 98 -7.26 8.03 10.72
C ASN A 98 -7.50 9.41 10.10
N ILE A 99 -8.12 9.46 8.91
CA ILE A 99 -8.42 10.72 8.20
C ILE A 99 -9.33 11.61 9.05
N SER A 100 -10.35 11.01 9.68
CA SER A 100 -11.35 11.75 10.47
C SER A 100 -10.78 12.47 11.70
N ARG A 101 -9.57 12.11 12.16
CA ARG A 101 -8.87 12.78 13.28
C ARG A 101 -8.34 14.16 12.89
N PHE A 102 -8.07 14.36 11.60
CA PHE A 102 -7.53 15.60 11.07
C PHE A 102 -8.57 16.41 10.31
N ALA A 103 -9.71 15.80 9.96
CA ALA A 103 -10.80 16.47 9.28
C ALA A 103 -11.55 17.44 10.20
N VAL A 104 -11.62 18.72 9.82
CA VAL A 104 -12.51 19.71 10.45
C VAL A 104 -13.93 19.50 9.92
N LYS A 105 -14.76 18.83 10.74
CA LYS A 105 -16.17 18.57 10.41
C LYS A 105 -17.00 19.82 10.67
N ARG A 106 -17.86 20.18 9.72
CA ARG A 106 -18.85 21.25 9.86
C ARG A 106 -20.23 20.63 9.65
N GLU A 107 -21.17 20.89 10.57
CA GLU A 107 -22.51 20.30 10.47
C GLU A 107 -23.17 20.65 9.13
N GLY A 108 -23.63 19.62 8.41
CA GLY A 108 -24.31 19.76 7.13
C GLY A 108 -23.45 20.28 5.97
N LYS A 109 -22.12 20.38 6.13
CA LYS A 109 -21.20 20.87 5.09
C LYS A 109 -20.03 19.91 4.92
N GLY A 110 -19.56 19.78 3.67
CA GLY A 110 -18.33 19.05 3.38
C GLY A 110 -17.12 19.61 4.15
N CYS A 111 -16.18 18.73 4.45
CA CYS A 111 -14.86 19.06 4.96
C CYS A 111 -14.00 19.63 3.83
N PHE A 112 -13.23 20.66 4.17
CA PHE A 112 -12.08 21.11 3.39
C PHE A 112 -11.03 21.53 4.42
N THR A 113 -10.09 20.62 4.71
CA THR A 113 -9.05 20.86 5.71
C THR A 113 -7.69 20.68 5.06
N GLU A 114 -6.92 21.76 5.00
CA GLU A 114 -5.54 21.71 4.54
C GLU A 114 -4.64 21.09 5.60
N VAL A 115 -3.75 20.21 5.17
CA VAL A 115 -2.84 19.43 6.01
C VAL A 115 -1.52 19.22 5.28
N GLU A 116 -0.47 18.88 6.03
CA GLU A 116 0.79 18.40 5.43
C GLU A 116 0.76 16.87 5.39
N ALA A 117 0.97 16.31 4.21
CA ALA A 117 1.08 14.88 3.97
C ALA A 117 2.52 14.49 3.71
N ARG A 118 2.85 13.24 4.03
CA ARG A 118 4.17 12.65 3.85
C ARG A 118 4.07 11.41 2.99
N ILE A 119 4.78 11.41 1.86
CA ILE A 119 4.86 10.29 0.93
C ILE A 119 6.08 9.46 1.28
N VAL A 120 5.88 8.16 1.50
CA VAL A 120 6.93 7.20 1.88
C VAL A 120 6.80 5.93 1.06
N ARG A 121 7.91 5.37 0.58
CA ARG A 121 7.91 4.06 -0.09
C ARG A 121 7.71 2.95 0.92
N GLU A 122 6.86 2.00 0.58
CA GLU A 122 6.64 0.78 1.36
C GLU A 122 7.19 -0.44 0.64
N LEU A 123 8.47 -0.74 0.88
CA LEU A 123 9.19 -1.81 0.18
C LEU A 123 8.70 -3.22 0.51
N ASN A 124 8.11 -3.39 1.69
CA ASN A 124 7.68 -4.70 2.21
C ASN A 124 6.16 -4.92 2.08
N ASN A 125 5.50 -4.19 1.18
CA ASN A 125 4.08 -4.34 0.96
C ASN A 125 3.78 -5.66 0.22
N SER A 126 2.83 -6.45 0.74
CA SER A 126 2.47 -7.77 0.19
C SER A 126 1.74 -7.72 -1.15
N HIS A 127 1.13 -6.60 -1.50
CA HIS A 127 0.29 -6.45 -2.69
C HIS A 127 1.03 -5.73 -3.84
N ASP A 128 1.83 -4.73 -3.51
CA ASP A 128 2.59 -3.94 -4.50
C ASP A 128 3.97 -3.54 -4.00
N LYS A 129 5.03 -4.09 -4.61
CA LYS A 129 6.43 -3.72 -4.33
C LYS A 129 6.77 -2.25 -4.60
N ASN A 130 5.94 -1.56 -5.38
CA ASN A 130 6.08 -0.15 -5.69
C ASN A 130 5.19 0.74 -4.81
N ALA A 131 4.48 0.18 -3.83
CA ALA A 131 3.54 0.90 -2.99
C ALA A 131 4.17 2.18 -2.41
N CYS A 132 3.49 3.29 -2.63
CA CYS A 132 3.83 4.58 -2.06
C CYS A 132 2.70 4.95 -1.10
N ARG A 133 3.02 4.94 0.18
CA ARG A 133 2.10 5.22 1.27
C ARG A 133 2.06 6.72 1.54
N VAL A 134 0.88 7.21 1.89
CA VAL A 134 0.64 8.59 2.27
C VAL A 134 0.26 8.61 3.75
N ASP A 135 1.05 9.32 4.54
CA ASP A 135 0.85 9.51 5.97
C ASP A 135 0.50 10.98 6.27
N ILE A 136 -0.40 11.22 7.22
CA ILE A 136 -0.65 12.54 7.82
C ILE A 136 -0.33 12.42 9.31
N ASN A 137 0.59 13.25 9.80
CA ASN A 137 1.09 13.23 11.18
C ASN A 137 1.43 11.80 11.69
N GLY A 138 2.08 11.00 10.85
CA GLY A 138 2.50 9.64 11.16
C GLY A 138 1.41 8.56 11.05
N LEU A 139 0.16 8.92 10.74
CA LEU A 139 -0.93 7.98 10.49
C LEU A 139 -1.15 7.80 8.99
N THR A 140 -1.18 6.55 8.55
CA THR A 140 -1.49 6.23 7.16
C THR A 140 -2.93 6.60 6.82
N VAL A 141 -3.09 7.29 5.70
CA VAL A 141 -4.39 7.74 5.19
C VAL A 141 -4.74 7.16 3.83
N GLY A 142 -3.74 6.63 3.11
CA GLY A 142 -3.96 5.94 1.85
C GLY A 142 -2.65 5.69 1.11
N TYR A 143 -2.78 5.40 -0.17
CA TYR A 143 -1.67 5.05 -1.06
C TYR A 143 -1.81 5.74 -2.40
N PHE A 144 -0.72 5.82 -3.15
CA PHE A 144 -0.80 6.20 -4.55
C PHE A 144 -1.54 5.13 -5.36
N PRO A 145 -2.31 5.52 -6.39
CA PRO A 145 -2.75 4.59 -7.42
C PRO A 145 -1.56 3.80 -7.98
N ARG A 146 -1.73 2.51 -8.25
CA ARG A 146 -0.64 1.59 -8.64
C ARG A 146 0.25 2.11 -9.77
N ASN A 147 -0.36 2.62 -10.85
CA ASN A 147 0.38 3.16 -12.00
C ASN A 147 1.19 4.42 -11.64
N ASN A 148 0.64 5.23 -10.74
CA ASN A 148 1.28 6.45 -10.25
C ASN A 148 2.40 6.11 -9.26
N ALA A 149 2.22 5.07 -8.44
CA ALA A 149 3.24 4.55 -7.54
C ALA A 149 4.46 4.04 -8.31
N GLU A 150 4.27 3.29 -9.41
CA GLU A 150 5.37 2.87 -10.29
C GLU A 150 6.10 4.08 -10.90
N SER A 151 5.35 5.07 -11.38
CA SER A 151 5.91 6.30 -11.95
C SER A 151 6.68 7.11 -10.92
N TRP A 152 6.19 7.16 -9.68
CA TRP A 152 6.85 7.79 -8.53
C TRP A 152 8.18 7.11 -8.24
N VAL A 153 8.19 5.78 -8.12
CA VAL A 153 9.42 5.00 -7.89
C VAL A 153 10.47 5.24 -8.97
N LYS A 154 10.06 5.22 -10.25
CA LYS A 154 10.94 5.53 -11.38
C LYS A 154 11.48 6.96 -11.33
N LEU A 155 10.66 7.92 -10.91
CA LEU A 155 11.09 9.30 -10.70
C LEU A 155 12.14 9.41 -9.59
N LEU A 156 11.89 8.82 -8.42
CA LEU A 156 12.85 8.82 -7.30
C LEU A 156 14.20 8.21 -7.71
N GLY A 157 14.17 7.12 -8.48
CA GLY A 157 15.38 6.50 -9.03
C GLY A 157 16.17 7.43 -9.96
N ARG A 158 15.48 8.16 -10.84
CA ARG A 158 16.13 9.17 -11.72
C ARG A 158 16.74 10.33 -10.95
N LEU A 159 16.16 10.69 -9.81
CA LEU A 159 16.66 11.73 -8.91
C LEU A 159 17.73 11.21 -7.93
N ASN A 160 18.14 9.94 -8.02
CA ASN A 160 19.06 9.28 -7.09
C ASN A 160 18.62 9.39 -5.61
N MET A 161 17.31 9.44 -5.37
CA MET A 161 16.76 9.54 -4.02
C MET A 161 16.78 8.17 -3.34
N PRO A 162 17.29 8.08 -2.10
CA PRO A 162 17.25 6.86 -1.30
C PRO A 162 15.84 6.29 -1.13
N ASN A 163 15.71 4.96 -0.99
CA ASN A 163 14.39 4.33 -0.82
C ASN A 163 13.69 4.69 0.51
N ASN A 164 14.44 5.12 1.52
CA ASN A 164 13.93 5.58 2.81
C ASN A 164 13.65 7.10 2.84
N SER A 165 13.68 7.78 1.69
CA SER A 165 13.38 9.20 1.60
C SER A 165 11.92 9.49 1.95
N GLU A 166 11.69 10.65 2.55
CA GLU A 166 10.37 11.17 2.84
C GLU A 166 10.14 12.45 2.03
N VAL A 167 8.99 12.54 1.36
CA VAL A 167 8.61 13.74 0.61
C VAL A 167 7.38 14.34 1.26
N TYR A 168 7.52 15.55 1.81
CA TYR A 168 6.44 16.32 2.41
C TYR A 168 5.77 17.18 1.36
N VAL A 169 4.44 17.22 1.39
CA VAL A 169 3.63 17.94 0.42
C VAL A 169 2.36 18.46 1.08
N LYS A 170 1.81 19.56 0.55
CA LYS A 170 0.48 20.03 0.95
C LYS A 170 -0.59 19.05 0.47
N ALA A 171 -1.65 18.93 1.26
CA ALA A 171 -2.79 18.10 0.96
C ALA A 171 -4.07 18.71 1.51
N VAL A 172 -5.19 18.25 1.00
CA VAL A 172 -6.51 18.62 1.50
C VAL A 172 -7.34 17.39 1.79
N ILE A 173 -8.02 17.40 2.94
CA ILE A 173 -9.05 16.45 3.30
C ILE A 173 -10.39 17.01 2.84
N VAL A 174 -11.10 16.23 2.00
CA VAL A 174 -12.39 16.59 1.41
C VAL A 174 -13.49 15.59 1.81
N GLY A 175 -14.75 15.95 1.58
CA GLY A 175 -15.89 15.04 1.79
C GLY A 175 -16.41 15.02 3.23
N GLY A 176 -16.97 13.91 3.68
CA GLY A 176 -17.42 13.73 5.08
C GLY A 176 -18.45 14.74 5.62
N GLY A 177 -19.27 15.33 4.73
CA GLY A 177 -20.28 16.33 5.12
C GLY A 177 -21.54 15.78 5.78
N SER A 178 -21.68 14.45 5.83
CA SER A 178 -22.71 13.74 6.57
C SER A 178 -22.11 12.44 7.13
N LYS A 179 -22.84 11.75 8.01
CA LYS A 179 -22.41 10.46 8.57
C LYS A 179 -22.21 9.36 7.50
N ASP A 180 -22.87 9.50 6.36
CA ASP A 180 -22.87 8.52 5.28
C ASP A 180 -21.84 8.83 4.19
N HIS A 181 -21.17 9.99 4.27
CA HIS A 181 -20.12 10.37 3.33
C HIS A 181 -18.73 10.04 3.87
N SER A 182 -17.90 9.43 3.02
CA SER A 182 -16.49 9.17 3.34
C SER A 182 -15.65 10.44 3.15
N PHE A 183 -14.53 10.49 3.87
CA PHE A 183 -13.47 11.45 3.64
C PHE A 183 -12.57 10.99 2.50
N GLY A 184 -12.15 11.93 1.66
CA GLY A 184 -11.08 11.77 0.67
C GLY A 184 -9.90 12.67 1.00
N VAL A 185 -8.76 12.38 0.38
CA VAL A 185 -7.50 13.11 0.55
C VAL A 185 -6.91 13.36 -0.83
N ARG A 186 -6.62 14.63 -1.11
CA ARG A 186 -6.00 15.06 -2.37
C ARG A 186 -4.69 15.76 -2.08
N LEU A 187 -3.67 15.51 -2.90
CA LEU A 187 -2.31 16.03 -2.75
C LEU A 187 -2.06 17.17 -3.74
N ASP A 188 -1.26 18.14 -3.31
CA ASP A 188 -0.75 19.23 -4.13
C ASP A 188 0.50 18.76 -4.91
N ILE A 189 0.29 17.80 -5.81
CA ILE A 189 1.29 17.32 -6.77
C ILE A 189 0.67 17.24 -8.16
N PRO A 190 1.47 17.31 -9.24
CA PRO A 190 0.95 17.14 -10.59
C PRO A 190 0.14 15.86 -10.75
N SER A 191 -1.00 15.94 -11.45
CA SER A 191 -1.83 14.76 -11.79
C SER A 191 -0.99 13.64 -12.45
N ARG A 192 -0.05 14.04 -13.32
CA ARG A 192 1.03 13.18 -13.80
C ARG A 192 2.26 13.31 -12.91
N VAL A 193 2.41 12.36 -11.99
CA VAL A 193 3.54 12.22 -11.04
C VAL A 193 4.92 12.48 -11.66
N ALA A 194 5.18 12.00 -12.88
CA ALA A 194 6.50 12.14 -13.51
C ALA A 194 6.95 13.60 -13.66
N ASN A 195 6.01 14.56 -13.67
CA ASN A 195 6.28 16.00 -13.76
C ASN A 195 6.70 16.62 -12.42
N SER A 196 6.64 15.85 -11.31
CA SER A 196 6.99 16.32 -9.96
C SER A 196 8.47 16.66 -9.80
N ALA A 197 9.33 16.17 -10.69
CA ALA A 197 10.79 16.30 -10.60
C ALA A 197 11.27 17.73 -10.32
N LYS A 198 10.68 18.72 -10.98
CA LYS A 198 11.08 20.13 -10.87
C LYS A 198 10.63 20.81 -9.58
N TYR A 199 9.71 20.18 -8.84
CA TYR A 199 9.09 20.74 -7.64
C TYR A 199 9.66 20.16 -6.35
N ILE A 200 10.44 19.08 -6.45
CA ILE A 200 11.06 18.41 -5.30
C ILE A 200 12.37 19.11 -4.95
N LYS A 201 12.50 19.53 -3.69
CA LYS A 201 13.70 20.15 -3.12
C LYS A 201 14.10 19.42 -1.84
N GLU A 202 15.39 19.23 -1.61
CA GLU A 202 15.90 18.73 -0.33
C GLU A 202 15.67 19.80 0.75
N ALA A 203 15.13 19.39 1.90
CA ALA A 203 14.68 20.28 2.97
C ALA A 203 15.79 20.63 3.96
#